data_AF-A0A1X7I5A2-F1
#
_entry.id   AF-A0A1X7I5A2-F1
#
_cell.length_a   1.000
_cell.length_b   1.000
_cell.length_c   1.000
_cell.angle_alpha   90.00
_cell.angle_beta   90.00
_cell.angle_gamma   90.00
#
_symmetry.space_group_name_H-M   'P 1'
#
loop_
_entity.id
_entity.type
_entity.pdbx_description
1 polymer ?
#
loop_
_entity_poly.entity_id
_entity_poly.type
_entity_poly.pdbx_seq_one_letter_code
_entity_poly.pdbx_strand_id
1 'polypeptide(L)'
;MPIVQAYHILIRYPYIVIQPIIIDIILLAILFGTQALTLTSESSSRVLVAVGMPSMFHLFSLPFSWFLFVAILLWSFGQGGYIRSLIASCTGTTLSMSQLMKANKRYGLPFLFLQLAMMLATSAVMALLILFFGTIGLGAGLLFFLVFRVLLIYLEFTMVTDRLSFDTALRRAFQTLKQHWPPSIAMAVSLLIFSGMASLLVNRFHSPPMLIGYLIIYDVLMSVFLLALMLTYMEARKYEG
;
A
#
# COMPACT_ATOMS: atom_id res chain seq x y z
N MET A 1 21.05 6.53 5.18
CA MET A 1 20.15 5.53 4.57
C MET A 1 18.71 6.01 4.68
N PRO A 2 17.88 5.90 3.63
CA PRO A 2 16.50 6.41 3.62
C PRO A 2 15.63 5.88 4.77
N ILE A 3 15.83 4.61 5.15
CA ILE A 3 15.09 3.96 6.27
C ILE A 3 15.40 4.63 7.62
N VAL A 4 16.67 4.94 7.89
CA VAL A 4 17.07 5.60 9.14
C VAL A 4 16.45 7.00 9.21
N GLN A 5 16.46 7.75 8.11
CA GLN A 5 15.83 9.07 8.04
C GLN A 5 14.30 8.96 8.22
N ALA A 6 13.66 7.99 7.56
CA ALA A 6 12.24 7.73 7.71
C ALA A 6 11.84 7.42 9.16
N TYR A 7 12.64 6.63 9.88
CA TYR A 7 12.43 6.33 11.30
C TYR A 7 12.49 7.60 12.17
N HIS A 8 13.48 8.48 11.94
CA HIS A 8 13.56 9.75 12.67
C HIS A 8 12.38 10.68 12.37
N ILE A 9 11.93 10.73 11.11
CA ILE A 9 10.73 11.50 10.71
C ILE A 9 9.50 10.93 11.41
N LEU A 10 9.37 9.61 11.50
CA LEU A 10 8.24 8.96 12.16
C LEU A 10 8.19 9.30 13.66
N ILE A 11 9.33 9.26 14.36
CA ILE A 11 9.40 9.66 15.77
C ILE A 11 8.98 11.12 15.95
N ARG A 12 9.40 12.00 15.02
CA ARG A 12 9.06 13.42 15.07
C ARG A 12 7.59 13.69 14.74
N TYR A 13 6.99 12.86 13.90
CA TYR A 13 5.62 13.00 13.40
C TYR A 13 4.83 11.68 13.56
N PRO A 14 4.52 11.26 14.79
CA PRO A 14 3.87 9.97 15.05
C PRO A 14 2.45 9.88 14.50
N TYR A 15 1.82 11.03 14.17
CA TYR A 15 0.47 11.08 13.61
C TYR A 15 0.34 10.35 12.27
N ILE A 16 1.45 10.12 11.54
CA ILE A 16 1.46 9.41 10.25
C ILE A 16 0.89 8.00 10.41
N VAL A 17 1.16 7.34 11.55
CA VAL A 17 0.71 5.96 11.80
C VAL A 17 -0.70 5.90 12.36
N ILE A 18 -1.22 7.01 12.89
CA ILE A 18 -2.58 7.04 13.47
C ILE A 18 -3.61 6.74 12.38
N GLN A 19 -3.41 7.27 11.17
CA GLN A 19 -4.34 7.05 10.07
C GLN A 19 -4.44 5.55 9.68
N PRO A 20 -3.35 4.82 9.40
CA PRO A 20 -3.40 3.39 9.08
C PRO A 20 -4.03 2.57 10.20
N ILE A 21 -3.61 2.82 11.44
CA ILE A 21 -4.16 2.11 12.60
C ILE A 21 -5.68 2.30 12.71
N ILE A 22 -6.18 3.53 12.56
CA ILE A 22 -7.64 3.79 12.66
C ILE A 22 -8.39 3.04 11.55
N ILE A 23 -7.89 3.09 10.31
CA ILE A 23 -8.53 2.38 9.20
C ILE A 23 -8.49 0.88 9.46
N ASP A 24 -7.38 0.32 9.90
CA ASP A 24 -7.25 -1.11 10.18
C ASP A 24 -8.13 -1.57 11.33
N ILE A 25 -8.28 -0.78 12.38
CA ILE A 25 -9.23 -1.09 13.46
C ILE A 25 -10.67 -1.09 12.93
N ILE A 26 -11.04 -0.11 12.10
CA ILE A 26 -12.38 -0.06 11.49
C ILE A 26 -12.60 -1.29 10.59
N LEU A 27 -11.61 -1.62 9.76
CA LEU A 27 -11.65 -2.78 8.87
C LEU A 27 -11.77 -4.08 9.67
N LEU A 28 -10.97 -4.24 10.73
CA LEU A 28 -11.02 -5.38 11.64
C LEU A 28 -12.37 -5.50 12.34
N ALA A 29 -12.95 -4.39 12.79
CA ALA A 29 -14.28 -4.38 13.40
C ALA A 29 -15.37 -4.81 12.40
N ILE A 30 -15.30 -4.33 11.16
CA ILE A 30 -16.21 -4.76 10.08
C ILE A 30 -16.04 -6.26 9.82
N LEU A 31 -14.81 -6.77 9.83
CA LEU A 31 -14.52 -8.19 9.58
C LEU A 31 -15.02 -9.10 10.68
N PHE A 32 -14.76 -8.76 11.95
CA PHE A 32 -15.31 -9.50 13.07
C PHE A 32 -16.84 -9.43 13.12
N GLY A 33 -17.44 -8.29 12.79
CA GLY A 33 -18.89 -8.14 12.77
C GLY A 33 -19.58 -8.95 11.67
N THR A 34 -18.87 -9.36 10.63
CA THR A 34 -19.46 -9.99 9.42
C THR A 34 -19.04 -11.44 9.21
N GLN A 35 -17.85 -11.82 9.66
CA GLN A 35 -17.25 -13.14 9.41
C GLN A 35 -16.80 -13.85 10.70
N ALA A 36 -17.42 -13.52 11.85
CA ALA A 36 -17.07 -14.01 13.19
C ALA A 36 -16.83 -15.53 13.32
N LEU A 37 -17.31 -16.35 12.39
CA LEU A 37 -17.24 -17.81 12.42
C LEU A 37 -16.51 -18.46 11.23
N THR A 38 -16.05 -17.68 10.23
CA THR A 38 -15.38 -18.20 9.01
C THR A 38 -14.01 -17.61 8.76
N LEU A 39 -13.43 -16.91 9.74
CA LEU A 39 -11.98 -16.64 9.80
C LEU A 39 -11.22 -17.94 10.13
N THR A 40 -11.51 -19.02 9.41
CA THR A 40 -10.60 -20.15 9.35
C THR A 40 -9.38 -19.65 8.61
N SER A 41 -8.22 -19.73 9.27
CA SER A 41 -6.91 -19.62 8.64
C SER A 41 -6.78 -20.76 7.63
N GLU A 42 -7.44 -20.65 6.49
CA GLU A 42 -6.94 -21.36 5.32
C GLU A 42 -5.56 -20.77 5.09
N SER A 43 -4.55 -21.65 5.02
CA SER A 43 -3.18 -21.33 4.59
C SER A 43 -3.21 -20.83 3.14
N SER A 44 -3.85 -19.69 2.94
CA SER A 44 -3.85 -18.94 1.72
C SER A 44 -2.49 -18.25 1.71
N SER A 45 -1.51 -18.99 1.22
CA SER A 45 -0.20 -18.50 0.76
C SER A 45 -0.32 -17.49 -0.39
N ARG A 46 -1.48 -16.84 -0.53
CA ARG A 46 -1.70 -15.71 -1.41
C ARG A 46 -1.21 -14.49 -0.65
N VAL A 47 0.09 -14.24 -0.77
CA VAL A 47 0.72 -12.97 -0.37
C VAL A 47 -0.02 -11.86 -1.11
N LEU A 48 -1.06 -11.32 -0.48
CA LEU A 48 -1.96 -10.37 -1.09
C LEU A 48 -1.37 -8.99 -0.86
N VAL A 49 -0.53 -8.54 -1.78
CA VAL A 49 0.14 -7.25 -1.63
C VAL A 49 -0.83 -6.17 -2.09
N ALA A 50 -1.73 -5.72 -1.21
CA ALA A 50 -2.63 -4.60 -1.49
C ALA A 50 -1.83 -3.28 -1.58
N VAL A 51 -2.22 -2.36 -2.49
CA VAL A 51 -1.49 -1.12 -2.86
C VAL A 51 -1.64 -0.08 -1.74
N GLY A 52 -0.91 1.04 -1.72
CA GLY A 52 -1.22 2.15 -0.83
C GLY A 52 -0.94 2.01 0.66
N MET A 53 -1.89 2.52 1.46
CA MET A 53 -1.85 2.62 2.91
C MET A 53 -1.70 1.24 3.57
N PRO A 54 -0.82 1.08 4.58
CA PRO A 54 -0.70 -0.15 5.33
C PRO A 54 -2.09 -0.59 5.79
N SER A 55 -2.46 -1.83 5.47
CA SER A 55 -3.74 -2.34 5.92
C SER A 55 -3.83 -3.85 6.09
N MET A 56 -4.84 -4.27 6.84
CA MET A 56 -5.38 -5.62 6.97
C MET A 56 -5.57 -6.34 5.63
N PHE A 57 -5.87 -5.61 4.55
CA PHE A 57 -6.01 -6.19 3.21
C PHE A 57 -4.70 -6.76 2.66
N HIS A 58 -3.57 -6.40 3.27
CA HIS A 58 -2.27 -6.94 2.91
C HIS A 58 -2.03 -8.31 3.55
N LEU A 59 -2.84 -8.65 4.56
CA LEU A 59 -2.64 -9.79 5.44
C LEU A 59 -3.70 -10.87 5.23
N PHE A 60 -4.93 -10.47 4.83
CA PHE A 60 -6.07 -11.37 4.69
C PHE A 60 -6.66 -11.37 3.28
N SER A 61 -6.91 -12.57 2.73
CA SER A 61 -7.75 -12.75 1.54
C SER A 61 -9.20 -12.97 1.97
N LEU A 62 -10.08 -12.06 1.59
CA LEU A 62 -11.48 -12.10 2.00
C LEU A 62 -12.38 -12.37 0.80
N PRO A 63 -13.38 -13.27 0.92
CA PRO A 63 -14.35 -13.46 -0.15
C PRO A 63 -15.12 -12.16 -0.40
N PHE A 64 -15.48 -11.94 -1.68
CA PHE A 64 -16.21 -10.73 -2.05
C PHE A 64 -17.55 -10.66 -1.30
N SER A 65 -17.76 -9.52 -0.63
CA SER A 65 -19.00 -9.21 0.09
C SER A 65 -19.25 -7.70 0.01
N TRP A 66 -20.50 -7.28 0.23
CA TRP A 66 -20.85 -5.86 0.30
C TRP A 66 -20.06 -5.13 1.40
N PHE A 67 -19.76 -5.82 2.50
CA PHE A 67 -18.92 -5.29 3.56
C PHE A 67 -17.47 -5.11 3.11
N LEU A 68 -16.90 -6.07 2.37
CA LEU A 68 -15.58 -5.92 1.75
C LEU A 68 -15.55 -4.73 0.78
N PHE A 69 -16.61 -4.53 0.01
CA PHE A 69 -16.71 -3.39 -0.89
C PHE A 69 -16.70 -2.05 -0.15
N VAL A 70 -17.49 -1.92 0.93
CA VAL A 70 -17.46 -0.73 1.81
C VAL A 70 -16.08 -0.53 2.42
N ALA A 71 -15.43 -1.61 2.82
CA ALA A 71 -14.11 -1.61 3.42
C ALA A 71 -13.03 -1.12 2.42
N ILE A 72 -13.09 -1.57 1.15
CA ILE A 72 -12.25 -1.06 0.05
C ILE A 72 -12.51 0.43 -0.22
N LEU A 73 -13.77 0.87 -0.18
CA LEU A 73 -14.13 2.29 -0.35
C LEU A 73 -13.52 3.17 0.74
N LEU A 74 -13.64 2.76 2.01
CA LEU A 74 -13.07 3.47 3.16
C LEU A 74 -11.54 3.55 3.06
N TRP A 75 -10.91 2.43 2.71
CA TRP A 75 -9.48 2.33 2.56
C TRP A 75 -8.96 3.23 1.43
N SER A 76 -9.59 3.16 0.26
CA SER A 76 -9.26 4.01 -0.90
C SER A 76 -9.45 5.50 -0.59
N PHE A 77 -10.48 5.85 0.19
CA PHE A 77 -10.71 7.23 0.62
C PHE A 77 -9.60 7.74 1.54
N GLY A 78 -9.12 6.91 2.46
CA GLY A 78 -8.03 7.25 3.38
C GLY A 78 -6.67 7.40 2.71
N GLN A 79 -6.42 6.64 1.65
CA GLN A 79 -5.14 6.56 0.97
C GLN A 79 -4.59 7.93 0.53
N GLY A 80 -5.45 8.80 -0.03
CA GLY A 80 -5.01 10.11 -0.52
C GLY A 80 -4.54 11.09 0.56
N GLY A 81 -5.20 11.10 1.72
CA GLY A 81 -4.76 11.90 2.87
C GLY A 81 -3.53 11.32 3.53
N TYR A 82 -3.40 9.99 3.54
CA TYR A 82 -2.23 9.32 4.08
C TYR A 82 -0.97 9.69 3.29
N ILE A 83 -1.01 9.59 1.95
CA ILE A 83 0.12 9.99 1.09
C ILE A 83 0.45 11.47 1.29
N ARG A 84 -0.57 12.33 1.43
CA ARG A 84 -0.32 13.75 1.69
C ARG A 84 0.34 13.97 3.05
N SER A 85 -0.02 13.18 4.07
CA SER A 85 0.62 13.17 5.39
C SER A 85 2.10 12.79 5.30
N LEU A 86 2.44 11.81 4.45
CA LEU A 86 3.83 11.42 4.20
C LEU A 86 4.62 12.58 3.61
N ILE A 87 4.08 13.23 2.58
CA ILE A 87 4.73 14.38 1.91
C ILE A 87 4.95 15.53 2.90
N ALA A 88 3.92 15.90 3.67
CA ALA A 88 4.03 17.00 4.63
C ALA A 88 5.13 16.73 5.66
N SER A 89 5.18 15.50 6.17
CA SER A 89 6.18 15.06 7.16
C SER A 89 7.60 15.04 6.59
N CYS A 90 7.78 14.66 5.32
CA CYS A 90 9.07 14.78 4.63
C CYS A 90 9.49 16.25 4.42
N THR A 91 8.54 17.17 4.22
CA THR A 91 8.82 18.62 4.09
C THR A 91 8.88 19.38 5.42
N GLY A 92 8.65 18.71 6.54
CA GLY A 92 8.60 19.34 7.87
C GLY A 92 7.36 20.20 8.13
N THR A 93 6.33 20.10 7.30
CA THR A 93 5.06 20.82 7.45
C THR A 93 4.02 19.98 8.18
N THR A 94 3.11 20.63 8.90
CA THR A 94 1.97 19.97 9.55
C THR A 94 0.72 20.10 8.68
N LEU A 95 -0.06 19.04 8.59
CA LEU A 95 -1.34 19.04 7.87
C LEU A 95 -2.49 19.28 8.84
N SER A 96 -3.36 20.23 8.50
CA SER A 96 -4.62 20.38 9.23
C SER A 96 -5.63 19.31 8.81
N MET A 97 -6.53 18.94 9.73
CA MET A 97 -7.58 17.95 9.46
C MET A 97 -8.45 18.32 8.25
N SER A 98 -8.70 19.62 8.04
CA SER A 98 -9.42 20.14 6.86
C SER A 98 -8.68 19.84 5.56
N GLN A 99 -7.35 20.01 5.53
CA GLN A 99 -6.54 19.71 4.35
C GLN A 99 -6.48 18.20 4.08
N LEU A 100 -6.44 17.38 5.13
CA LEU A 100 -6.47 15.93 5.04
C LEU A 100 -7.80 15.44 4.46
N MET A 101 -8.94 15.94 4.97
CA MET A 101 -10.27 15.59 4.45
C MET A 101 -10.46 16.04 2.99
N LYS A 102 -9.97 17.24 2.64
CA LYS A 102 -9.97 17.70 1.24
C LYS A 102 -9.13 16.81 0.34
N ALA A 103 -8.01 16.28 0.83
CA ALA A 103 -7.18 15.34 0.09
C ALA A 103 -7.88 13.99 -0.11
N ASN A 104 -8.44 13.42 0.96
CA ASN A 104 -9.22 12.18 0.90
C ASN A 104 -10.36 12.28 -0.11
N LYS A 105 -11.15 13.37 -0.07
CA LYS A 105 -12.25 13.58 -1.01
C LYS A 105 -11.79 13.73 -2.46
N ARG A 106 -10.69 14.45 -2.69
CA ARG A 106 -10.18 14.70 -4.05
C ARG A 106 -9.61 13.44 -4.69
N TYR A 107 -8.89 12.63 -3.92
CA TYR A 107 -8.15 11.49 -4.46
C TYR A 107 -8.80 10.13 -4.20
N GLY A 108 -9.78 10.04 -3.31
CA GLY A 108 -10.40 8.77 -2.94
C GLY A 108 -11.03 8.04 -4.12
N LEU A 109 -11.74 8.76 -5.00
CA LEU A 109 -12.36 8.17 -6.19
C LEU A 109 -11.32 7.79 -7.27
N PRO A 110 -10.35 8.66 -7.64
CA PRO A 110 -9.24 8.25 -8.49
C PRO A 110 -8.46 7.03 -7.97
N PHE A 111 -8.21 6.94 -6.66
CA PHE A 111 -7.56 5.77 -6.06
C PHE A 111 -8.41 4.52 -6.14
N LEU A 112 -9.74 4.65 -6.04
CA LEU A 112 -10.64 3.50 -6.15
C LEU A 112 -10.57 2.92 -7.56
N PHE A 113 -10.68 3.79 -8.57
CA PHE A 113 -10.56 3.37 -9.97
C PHE A 113 -9.19 2.79 -10.28
N LEU A 114 -8.12 3.40 -9.74
CA LEU A 114 -6.78 2.85 -9.84
C LEU A 114 -6.75 1.44 -9.24
N GLN A 115 -7.17 1.26 -8.00
CA GLN A 115 -7.16 -0.02 -7.31
C GLN A 115 -7.95 -1.10 -8.06
N LEU A 116 -9.13 -0.76 -8.58
CA LEU A 116 -9.97 -1.67 -9.36
C LEU A 116 -9.32 -2.05 -10.69
N ALA A 117 -8.85 -1.06 -11.47
CA ALA A 117 -8.16 -1.31 -12.73
C ALA A 117 -6.93 -2.20 -12.53
N MET A 118 -6.25 -2.01 -11.42
CA MET A 118 -5.05 -2.74 -11.05
C MET A 118 -5.32 -4.16 -10.59
N MET A 119 -6.38 -4.38 -9.81
CA MET A 119 -6.83 -5.72 -9.44
C MET A 119 -7.21 -6.53 -10.68
N LEU A 120 -7.90 -5.89 -11.65
CA LEU A 120 -8.25 -6.51 -12.92
C LEU A 120 -7.02 -6.80 -13.79
N ALA A 121 -6.11 -5.83 -13.95
CA ALA A 121 -4.91 -5.97 -14.76
C ALA A 121 -3.98 -7.08 -14.23
N THR A 122 -3.73 -7.09 -12.92
CA THR A 122 -2.88 -8.12 -12.29
C THR A 122 -3.50 -9.51 -12.41
N SER A 123 -4.81 -9.64 -12.19
CA SER A 123 -5.53 -10.91 -12.34
C SER A 123 -5.49 -11.42 -13.78
N ALA A 124 -5.71 -10.53 -14.76
CA ALA A 124 -5.68 -10.86 -16.18
C ALA A 124 -4.28 -11.31 -16.64
N VAL A 125 -3.23 -10.56 -16.26
CA VAL A 125 -1.84 -10.91 -16.62
C VAL A 125 -1.41 -12.22 -15.95
N MET A 126 -1.74 -12.41 -14.67
CA MET A 126 -1.46 -13.68 -13.98
C MET A 126 -2.15 -14.86 -14.64
N ALA A 127 -3.45 -14.75 -14.93
CA ALA A 127 -4.21 -15.81 -15.59
C ALA A 127 -3.62 -16.13 -16.97
N LEU A 128 -3.26 -15.11 -17.74
CA LEU A 128 -2.66 -15.25 -19.08
C LEU A 128 -1.29 -15.93 -19.01
N LEU A 129 -0.41 -15.48 -18.11
CA LEU A 129 0.92 -16.08 -17.94
C LEU A 129 0.84 -17.54 -17.49
N ILE A 130 -0.04 -17.86 -16.55
CA ILE A 130 -0.26 -19.24 -16.11
C ILE A 130 -0.82 -20.09 -17.25
N LEU A 131 -1.77 -19.57 -18.03
CA LEU A 131 -2.38 -20.29 -19.14
C LEU A 131 -1.36 -20.61 -20.25
N PHE A 132 -0.48 -19.67 -20.60
CA PHE A 132 0.50 -19.87 -21.67
C PHE A 132 1.78 -20.59 -21.23
N PHE A 133 2.23 -20.39 -19.98
CA PHE A 133 3.54 -20.86 -19.51
C PHE A 133 3.47 -21.79 -18.28
N GLY A 134 2.28 -22.16 -17.82
CA GLY A 134 2.08 -23.07 -16.68
C GLY A 134 2.79 -22.59 -15.41
N THR A 135 3.60 -23.46 -14.81
CA THR A 135 4.37 -23.18 -13.59
C THR A 135 5.44 -22.11 -13.80
N ILE A 136 6.05 -22.02 -14.99
CA ILE A 136 6.98 -20.94 -15.34
C ILE A 136 6.21 -19.61 -15.37
N GLY A 137 4.96 -19.64 -15.82
CA GLY A 137 4.03 -18.52 -15.80
C GLY A 137 3.78 -17.95 -14.40
N LEU A 138 3.76 -18.81 -13.37
CA LEU A 138 3.67 -18.35 -11.97
C LEU A 138 4.90 -17.52 -11.57
N GLY A 139 6.10 -17.98 -11.93
CA GLY A 139 7.35 -17.26 -11.65
C GLY A 139 7.43 -15.92 -12.39
N ALA A 140 7.09 -15.91 -13.68
CA ALA A 140 7.02 -14.69 -14.47
C ALA A 140 5.96 -13.71 -13.93
N GLY A 141 4.83 -14.25 -13.46
CA GLY A 141 3.75 -13.49 -12.84
C GLY A 141 4.18 -12.78 -11.56
N LEU A 142 4.96 -13.46 -10.70
CA LEU A 142 5.55 -12.84 -9.51
C LEU A 142 6.50 -11.69 -9.85
N LEU A 143 7.36 -11.86 -10.85
CA LEU A 143 8.27 -10.80 -11.31
C LEU A 143 7.51 -9.61 -11.89
N PHE A 144 6.52 -9.87 -12.75
CA PHE A 144 5.63 -8.83 -13.27
C PHE A 144 4.96 -8.06 -12.13
N PHE A 145 4.40 -8.78 -11.17
CA PHE A 145 3.73 -8.19 -10.03
C PHE A 145 4.67 -7.31 -9.19
N LEU A 146 5.92 -7.73 -8.98
CA LEU A 146 6.93 -6.94 -8.28
C LEU A 146 7.25 -5.62 -8.99
N VAL A 147 7.50 -5.67 -10.30
CA VAL A 147 7.82 -4.46 -11.09
C VAL A 147 6.62 -3.52 -11.13
N PHE A 148 5.44 -4.08 -11.41
CA PHE A 148 4.20 -3.33 -11.47
C PHE A 148 3.87 -2.69 -10.12
N ARG A 149 4.23 -3.35 -9.01
CA ARG A 149 4.08 -2.82 -7.67
C ARG A 149 4.91 -1.55 -7.43
N VAL A 150 6.17 -1.53 -7.86
CA VAL A 150 7.01 -0.34 -7.70
C VAL A 150 6.43 0.82 -8.50
N LEU A 151 6.05 0.54 -9.75
CA LEU A 151 5.45 1.53 -10.64
C LEU A 151 4.18 2.14 -10.03
N LEU A 152 3.36 1.33 -9.37
CA LEU A 152 2.15 1.81 -8.72
C LEU A 152 2.42 2.78 -7.59
N ILE A 153 3.32 2.43 -6.67
CA ILE A 153 3.60 3.30 -5.53
C ILE A 153 4.08 4.67 -6.03
N TYR A 154 4.91 4.66 -7.08
CA TYR A 154 5.34 5.89 -7.76
C TYR A 154 4.17 6.64 -8.40
N LEU A 155 3.28 5.94 -9.11
CA LEU A 155 2.09 6.53 -9.71
C LEU A 155 1.19 7.21 -8.66
N GLU A 156 0.96 6.56 -7.52
CA GLU A 156 0.18 7.12 -6.42
C GLU A 156 0.82 8.39 -5.85
N PHE A 157 2.14 8.37 -5.68
CA PHE A 157 2.90 9.53 -5.23
C PHE A 157 2.84 10.66 -6.25
N THR A 158 3.00 10.37 -7.54
CA THR A 158 2.93 11.37 -8.61
C THR A 158 1.54 11.98 -8.73
N MET A 159 0.48 11.17 -8.66
CA MET A 159 -0.91 11.68 -8.69
C MET A 159 -1.20 12.66 -7.55
N VAL A 160 -0.72 12.35 -6.33
CA VAL A 160 -0.96 13.22 -5.16
C VAL A 160 -0.04 14.44 -5.17
N THR A 161 1.23 14.25 -5.49
CA THR A 161 2.23 15.31 -5.44
C THR A 161 2.01 16.34 -6.56
N ASP A 162 1.75 15.88 -7.78
CA ASP A 162 1.70 16.74 -8.97
C ASP A 162 0.28 17.10 -9.41
N ARG A 163 -0.75 16.49 -8.78
CA ARG A 163 -2.16 16.72 -9.12
C ARG A 163 -2.48 16.44 -10.60
N LEU A 164 -1.74 15.52 -11.21
CA LEU A 164 -1.83 15.20 -12.63
C LEU A 164 -2.97 14.22 -12.94
N SER A 165 -3.42 14.23 -14.19
CA SER A 165 -4.28 13.18 -14.76
C SER A 165 -3.52 11.85 -14.82
N PHE A 166 -4.27 10.74 -14.80
CA PHE A 166 -3.71 9.38 -14.75
C PHE A 166 -2.66 9.10 -15.83
N ASP A 167 -2.92 9.44 -17.11
CA ASP A 167 -1.96 9.19 -18.20
C ASP A 167 -0.64 9.95 -17.99
N THR A 168 -0.73 11.24 -17.66
CA THR A 168 0.46 12.06 -17.41
C THR A 168 1.22 11.58 -16.18
N ALA A 169 0.50 11.18 -15.11
CA ALA A 169 1.10 10.63 -13.91
C ALA A 169 1.80 9.30 -14.17
N LEU A 170 1.26 8.44 -15.05
CA LEU A 170 1.85 7.16 -15.42
C LEU A 170 3.15 7.34 -16.20
N ARG A 171 3.16 8.21 -17.22
CA ARG A 171 4.36 8.50 -17.99
C ARG A 171 5.47 9.06 -17.11
N ARG A 172 5.12 9.98 -16.21
CA ARG A 172 6.08 10.58 -15.29
C ARG A 172 6.59 9.59 -14.26
N ALA A 173 5.71 8.81 -13.63
CA ALA A 173 6.09 7.75 -12.69
C ALA A 173 7.06 6.75 -13.34
N PHE A 174 6.83 6.39 -14.62
CA PHE A 174 7.73 5.52 -15.36
C PHE A 174 9.09 6.17 -15.64
N GLN A 175 9.12 7.46 -16.00
CA GLN A 175 10.36 8.21 -16.21
C GLN A 175 11.18 8.31 -14.92
N THR A 176 10.56 8.70 -13.80
CA THR A 176 11.21 8.79 -12.49
C THR A 176 11.74 7.43 -12.06
N LEU A 177 10.95 6.36 -12.24
CA LEU A 177 11.37 4.99 -11.92
C LEU A 177 12.57 4.56 -12.78
N LYS A 178 12.57 4.85 -14.09
CA LYS A 178 13.66 4.48 -15.01
C LYS A 178 14.99 5.13 -14.60
N GLN A 179 14.96 6.37 -14.13
CA GLN A 179 16.16 7.10 -13.71
C GLN A 179 16.72 6.58 -12.37
N HIS A 180 15.86 6.16 -11.45
CA HIS A 180 16.24 5.75 -10.09
C HIS A 180 15.77 4.32 -9.75
N TRP A 181 15.88 3.39 -10.70
CA TRP A 181 15.33 2.05 -10.54
C TRP A 181 16.02 1.21 -9.45
N PRO A 182 17.35 1.24 -9.22
CA PRO A 182 17.98 0.32 -8.26
C PRO A 182 17.51 0.50 -6.81
N PRO A 183 17.53 1.72 -6.21
CA PRO A 183 17.07 1.90 -4.84
C PRO A 183 15.56 1.71 -4.69
N SER A 184 14.78 2.06 -5.71
CA SER A 184 13.32 1.91 -5.73
C SER A 184 12.89 0.45 -5.74
N ILE A 185 13.55 -0.37 -6.58
CA ILE A 185 13.31 -1.82 -6.63
C ILE A 185 13.77 -2.47 -5.33
N ALA A 186 14.94 -2.11 -4.79
CA ALA A 186 15.41 -2.65 -3.52
C ALA A 186 14.44 -2.38 -2.36
N MET A 187 13.87 -1.16 -2.30
CA MET A 187 12.87 -0.81 -1.29
C MET A 187 11.57 -1.59 -1.49
N ALA A 188 11.10 -1.75 -2.73
CA ALA A 188 9.91 -2.52 -3.02
C ALA A 188 10.07 -4.02 -2.73
N VAL A 189 11.22 -4.60 -3.05
CA VAL A 189 11.59 -5.97 -2.68
C VAL A 189 11.57 -6.12 -1.16
N SER A 190 12.16 -5.17 -0.42
CA SER A 190 12.16 -5.17 1.04
C SER A 190 10.75 -5.10 1.61
N LEU A 191 9.90 -4.24 1.05
CA LEU A 191 8.49 -4.13 1.41
C LEU A 191 7.73 -5.43 1.17
N LEU A 192 7.97 -6.09 0.03
CA LEU A 192 7.37 -7.38 -0.30
C LEU A 192 7.79 -8.50 0.64
N ILE A 193 9.09 -8.61 0.93
CA ILE A 193 9.62 -9.59 1.88
C ILE A 193 8.97 -9.35 3.25
N PHE A 194 8.94 -8.10 3.70
CA PHE A 194 8.34 -7.75 4.98
C PHE A 194 6.84 -8.05 5.02
N SER A 195 6.07 -7.67 4.00
CA SER A 195 4.63 -7.98 3.94
C SER A 195 4.36 -9.48 3.85
N GLY A 196 5.19 -10.22 3.12
CA GLY A 196 5.07 -11.68 3.00
C GLY A 196 5.36 -12.37 4.33
N MET A 197 6.45 -11.99 5.00
CA MET A 197 6.75 -12.47 6.35
C MET A 197 5.63 -12.10 7.32
N ALA A 198 5.05 -10.90 7.19
CA ALA A 198 3.99 -10.46 8.06
C ALA A 198 2.71 -11.26 7.91
N SER A 199 2.29 -11.52 6.66
CA SER A 199 1.16 -12.38 6.36
C SER A 199 1.35 -13.80 6.91
N LEU A 200 2.55 -14.38 6.79
CA LEU A 200 2.86 -15.70 7.37
C LEU A 200 2.78 -15.70 8.90
N LEU A 201 3.26 -14.63 9.55
CA LEU A 201 3.19 -14.50 11.00
C LEU A 201 1.74 -14.39 11.49
N VAL A 202 0.92 -13.57 10.83
CA VAL A 202 -0.50 -13.36 11.19
C VAL A 202 -1.29 -14.66 11.15
N ASN A 203 -1.06 -15.50 10.15
CA ASN A 203 -1.72 -16.80 10.02
C ASN A 203 -1.43 -17.76 11.18
N ARG A 204 -0.38 -17.53 11.97
CA ARG A 204 -0.06 -18.36 13.14
C ARG A 204 -0.85 -17.96 14.40
N PHE A 205 -1.42 -16.75 14.43
CA PHE A 205 -2.11 -16.23 15.62
C PHE A 205 -3.60 -16.49 15.56
N HIS A 206 -4.16 -17.00 16.67
CA HIS A 206 -5.56 -17.41 16.76
C HIS A 206 -6.40 -16.49 17.67
N SER A 207 -5.78 -15.52 18.36
CA SER A 207 -6.49 -14.64 19.31
C SER A 207 -6.68 -13.21 18.76
N PRO A 208 -7.90 -12.63 18.84
CA PRO A 208 -8.16 -11.25 18.39
C PRO A 208 -7.25 -10.17 19.01
N PRO A 209 -6.88 -10.21 20.30
CA PRO A 209 -5.97 -9.21 20.87
C PRO A 209 -4.55 -9.28 20.29
N MET A 210 -4.04 -10.48 20.00
CA MET A 210 -2.72 -10.65 19.36
C MET A 210 -2.73 -10.10 17.93
N LEU A 211 -3.85 -10.27 17.22
CA LEU A 211 -4.01 -9.72 15.87
C LEU A 211 -3.96 -8.18 15.88
N ILE A 212 -4.64 -7.53 16.82
CA ILE A 212 -4.59 -6.06 16.97
C ILE A 212 -3.17 -5.58 17.24
N GLY A 213 -2.46 -6.23 18.18
CA GLY A 213 -1.07 -5.88 18.49
C GLY A 213 -0.15 -6.03 17.27
N TYR A 214 -0.36 -7.07 16.48
CA TYR A 214 0.40 -7.30 15.25
C TYR A 214 0.14 -6.22 14.20
N LEU A 215 -1.13 -5.84 13.98
CA LEU A 215 -1.50 -4.80 13.03
C LEU A 215 -0.84 -3.46 13.35
N ILE A 216 -0.83 -3.08 14.62
CA ILE A 216 -0.17 -1.84 15.05
C ILE A 216 1.33 -1.88 14.71
N ILE A 217 2.01 -3.00 15.00
CA ILE A 217 3.43 -3.16 14.68
C ILE A 217 3.66 -3.12 13.16
N TYR A 218 2.80 -3.80 12.41
CA TYR A 218 2.86 -3.84 10.95
C TYR A 218 2.67 -2.46 10.34
N ASP A 219 1.68 -1.70 10.80
CA ASP A 219 1.40 -0.34 10.33
C ASP A 219 2.57 0.61 10.60
N VAL A 220 3.16 0.55 11.79
CA VAL A 220 4.36 1.33 12.14
C VAL A 220 5.49 1.02 11.15
N LEU A 221 5.81 -0.25 10.96
CA LEU A 221 6.93 -0.68 10.11
C LEU A 221 6.69 -0.35 8.64
N MET A 222 5.48 -0.59 8.14
CA MET A 222 5.11 -0.24 6.78
C MET A 222 5.08 1.27 6.54
N SER A 223 4.67 2.08 7.53
CA SER A 223 4.80 3.54 7.45
C SER A 223 6.25 3.98 7.34
N VAL A 224 7.21 3.33 8.01
CA VAL A 224 8.65 3.59 7.83
C VAL A 224 9.09 3.28 6.40
N PHE A 225 8.71 2.11 5.86
CA PHE A 225 9.07 1.74 4.48
C PHE A 225 8.48 2.72 3.45
N LEU A 226 7.22 3.12 3.62
CA LEU A 226 6.56 4.07 2.72
C LEU A 226 7.15 5.48 2.83
N LEU A 227 7.54 5.93 4.02
CA LEU A 227 8.31 7.17 4.21
C LEU A 227 9.68 7.09 3.52
N ALA A 228 10.40 5.98 3.68
CA ALA A 228 11.70 5.79 3.05
C ALA A 228 11.61 5.81 1.52
N LEU A 229 10.55 5.20 0.97
CA LEU A 229 10.26 5.22 -0.46
C LEU A 229 9.85 6.64 -0.92
N MET A 230 9.07 7.37 -0.13
CA MET A 230 8.72 8.77 -0.41
C MET A 230 9.96 9.68 -0.41
N LEU A 231 10.89 9.51 0.53
CA LEU A 231 12.16 10.25 0.54
C LEU A 231 12.99 9.96 -0.71
N THR A 232 13.06 8.68 -1.11
CA THR A 232 13.77 8.26 -2.33
C THR A 232 13.12 8.85 -3.57
N TYR A 233 11.79 8.89 -3.63
CA TYR A 233 11.02 9.52 -4.70
C TYR A 233 11.27 11.03 -4.76
N MET A 234 11.24 11.74 -3.62
CA MET A 234 11.49 13.18 -3.56
C MET A 234 12.93 13.54 -3.98
N GLU A 235 13.91 12.72 -3.62
CA GLU A 235 15.29 12.90 -4.04
C GLU A 235 15.44 12.68 -5.55
N ALA A 236 14.86 11.61 -6.08
CA ALA A 236 14.87 11.33 -7.53
C ALA A 236 14.30 12.49 -8.34
N ARG A 237 13.24 13.14 -7.82
CA ARG A 237 12.59 14.28 -8.46
C ARG A 237 13.46 15.55 -8.54
N LYS A 238 14.41 15.75 -7.62
CA LYS A 238 15.29 16.94 -7.67
C LYS A 238 16.16 16.99 -8.92
N TYR A 239 16.40 15.84 -9.55
CA TYR A 239 17.21 15.70 -10.77
C TYR A 239 16.38 15.78 -12.07
N GLU A 240 15.04 15.94 -11.97
CA GLU A 240 14.16 16.12 -13.13
C GLU A 240 13.92 17.59 -13.51
N GLY A 241 14.49 18.54 -12.75
CA GLY A 241 14.43 19.99 -13.01
C GLY A 241 15.73 20.51 -13.60
#